data_AF-A0A3P9CJY1-F1
#
_entry.id   AF-A0A3P9CJY1-F1
#
_cell.length_a   1.000
_cell.length_b   1.000
_cell.length_c   1.000
_cell.angle_alpha   90.00
_cell.angle_beta   90.00
_cell.angle_gamma   90.00
#
_symmetry.space_group_name_H-M   'P 1'
#
loop_
_entity.id
_entity.type
_entity.pdbx_description
1 polymer ?
#
loop_
_entity_poly.entity_id
_entity_poly.type
_entity_poly.pdbx_seq_one_letter_code
_entity_poly.pdbx_strand_id
1 'polypeptide(L)'
;SSGQITPSCALLLCLIPSLSFCVFKPHVCLCFYPWFFVDVILPCHLEPPSDAVSEILEWGRPDLDPRFVHVWYEGQNHLVNQNPSYKGRTSLSTDKLKQGDLSLKLTRVKHSDNGRYRCFFPSEHKESIIELLVGKLTFFSTL
;
A
#
# COMPACT_ATOMS: atom_id res chain seq x y z
N SER A 1 18.11 -30.24 -30.60
CA SER A 1 17.37 -30.33 -29.33
C SER A 1 17.28 -28.94 -28.74
N SER A 2 16.16 -28.25 -28.95
CA SER A 2 15.87 -26.93 -28.40
C SER A 2 14.36 -26.71 -28.47
N GLY A 3 13.63 -27.34 -27.55
CA GLY A 3 12.21 -27.05 -27.37
C GLY A 3 12.07 -25.79 -26.53
N GLN A 4 11.77 -24.67 -27.17
CA GLN A 4 11.22 -23.50 -26.47
C GLN A 4 9.71 -23.66 -26.42
N ILE A 5 9.18 -23.80 -25.21
CA ILE A 5 7.76 -23.64 -24.93
C ILE A 5 7.50 -22.14 -24.89
N THR A 6 6.75 -21.62 -25.85
CA THR A 6 6.21 -20.27 -25.83
C THR A 6 5.02 -20.21 -24.88
N PRO A 7 4.90 -19.22 -23.99
CA PRO A 7 3.65 -19.02 -23.27
C PRO A 7 2.63 -18.45 -24.26
N SER A 8 1.62 -19.26 -24.57
CA SER A 8 0.42 -18.81 -25.29
C SER A 8 -0.26 -17.72 -24.46
N CYS A 9 -0.08 -16.47 -24.88
CA CYS A 9 -0.80 -15.32 -24.35
C CYS A 9 -2.14 -15.28 -25.08
N ALA A 10 -3.19 -15.84 -24.48
CA ALA A 10 -4.53 -15.72 -25.03
C ALA A 10 -4.93 -14.22 -25.03
N LEU A 11 -5.06 -13.63 -26.23
CA LEU A 11 -5.64 -12.31 -26.41
C LEU A 11 -7.11 -12.35 -25.94
N LEU A 12 -7.43 -11.69 -24.85
CA LEU A 12 -8.82 -11.32 -24.57
C LEU A 12 -9.09 -9.97 -25.26
N LEU A 13 -9.86 -10.01 -26.36
CA LEU A 13 -10.33 -8.81 -27.05
C LEU A 13 -11.28 -8.05 -26.12
N CYS A 14 -10.87 -6.88 -25.64
CA CYS A 14 -11.76 -5.96 -24.95
C CYS A 14 -12.60 -5.23 -26.03
N LEU A 15 -13.85 -5.65 -26.22
CA LEU A 15 -14.79 -5.05 -27.19
C LEU A 15 -15.47 -3.78 -26.65
N ILE A 16 -14.69 -2.84 -26.11
CA ILE A 16 -15.21 -1.53 -25.69
C ILE A 16 -14.43 -0.41 -26.36
N PRO A 17 -15.07 0.44 -27.19
CA PRO A 17 -14.38 1.44 -27.99
C PRO A 17 -14.11 2.69 -27.13
N SER A 18 -13.05 2.64 -26.33
CA SER A 18 -12.33 3.85 -25.89
C SER A 18 -10.93 3.48 -25.40
N LEU A 19 -9.94 3.95 -26.17
CA LEU A 19 -8.47 3.90 -26.00
C LEU A 19 -7.96 3.30 -24.68
N SER A 20 -7.97 1.98 -24.59
CA SER A 20 -7.43 1.21 -23.46
C SER A 20 -6.40 0.23 -23.99
N PHE A 21 -5.15 0.29 -23.51
CA PHE A 21 -4.12 -0.70 -23.82
C PHE A 21 -3.50 -1.22 -22.52
N CYS A 22 -3.53 -2.54 -22.33
CA CYS A 22 -2.83 -3.23 -21.24
C CYS A 22 -1.53 -3.82 -21.79
N VAL A 23 -0.37 -3.45 -21.27
CA VAL A 23 0.91 -4.10 -21.60
C VAL A 23 1.35 -4.96 -20.42
N PHE A 24 1.30 -6.29 -20.57
CA PHE A 24 1.82 -7.24 -19.60
C PHE A 24 3.32 -7.48 -19.83
N LYS A 25 4.19 -6.99 -18.94
CA LYS A 25 5.57 -7.48 -18.82
C LYS A 25 5.70 -8.35 -17.56
N PRO A 26 6.58 -9.37 -17.57
CA PRO A 26 6.54 -10.52 -16.64
C PRO A 26 6.74 -10.23 -15.14
N HIS A 27 6.90 -8.97 -14.73
CA HIS A 27 7.10 -8.58 -13.33
C HIS A 27 6.42 -7.27 -12.91
N VAL A 28 5.62 -6.62 -13.76
CA VAL A 28 5.04 -5.30 -13.44
C VAL A 28 3.61 -5.17 -13.99
N CYS A 29 2.65 -4.91 -13.11
CA CYS A 29 1.29 -4.52 -13.47
C CYS A 29 1.17 -3.00 -13.39
N LEU A 30 1.04 -2.32 -14.54
CA LEU A 30 0.85 -0.86 -14.61
C LEU A 30 -0.58 -0.55 -15.04
N CYS A 31 -1.37 0.03 -14.15
CA CYS A 31 -2.69 0.59 -14.48
C CYS A 31 -2.56 2.09 -14.75
N PHE A 32 -2.89 2.53 -15.96
CA PHE A 32 -2.92 3.93 -16.36
C PHE A 32 -4.34 4.49 -16.19
N TYR A 33 -4.60 5.20 -15.08
CA TYR A 33 -5.83 5.95 -14.84
C TYR A 33 -5.50 7.39 -14.44
N PRO A 34 -6.42 8.36 -14.59
CA PRO A 34 -6.22 9.71 -14.07
C PRO A 34 -5.92 9.68 -12.57
N TRP A 35 -4.89 10.44 -12.20
CA TRP A 35 -4.03 10.45 -11.00
C TRP A 35 -4.70 10.45 -9.60
N PHE A 36 -6.03 10.38 -9.48
CA PHE A 36 -6.74 10.74 -8.24
C PHE A 36 -7.33 9.59 -7.40
N PHE A 37 -7.27 8.33 -7.85
CA PHE A 37 -8.01 7.24 -7.20
C PHE A 37 -7.25 5.92 -7.01
N VAL A 38 -5.92 5.94 -6.89
CA VAL A 38 -5.17 4.72 -6.54
C VAL A 38 -5.15 4.56 -5.02
N ASP A 39 -5.57 3.39 -4.56
CA ASP A 39 -5.41 2.93 -3.19
C ASP A 39 -4.21 1.98 -3.12
N VAL A 40 -3.48 2.01 -2.00
CA VAL A 40 -2.35 1.10 -1.74
C VAL A 40 -2.49 0.44 -0.38
N ILE A 41 -1.84 -0.71 -0.24
CA ILE A 41 -1.71 -1.41 1.05
C ILE A 41 -0.22 -1.41 1.39
N LEU A 42 0.13 -0.85 2.55
CA LEU A 42 1.47 -0.91 3.11
C LEU A 42 1.56 -2.18 3.96
N PRO A 43 2.34 -3.19 3.54
CA PRO A 43 2.36 -4.48 4.21
C PRO A 43 3.08 -4.42 5.57
N CYS A 44 2.51 -5.07 6.58
CA CYS A 44 3.16 -5.28 7.88
C CYS A 44 2.50 -6.50 8.54
N HIS A 45 3.29 -7.45 9.04
CA HIS A 45 2.78 -8.71 9.59
C HIS A 45 3.56 -9.12 10.84
N LEU A 46 2.88 -9.81 11.75
CA LEU A 46 3.50 -10.45 12.91
C LEU A 46 4.02 -11.84 12.54
N GLU A 47 5.25 -12.12 12.96
CA GLU A 47 5.85 -13.45 12.89
C GLU A 47 6.28 -13.89 14.30
N PRO A 48 5.71 -14.97 14.85
CA PRO A 48 4.58 -15.75 14.32
C PRO A 48 3.26 -14.94 14.31
N PRO A 49 2.25 -15.32 13.47
CA PRO A 49 0.95 -14.67 13.48
C PRO A 49 0.24 -14.81 14.84
N SER A 50 -0.33 -13.71 15.34
CA SER A 50 -1.09 -13.64 16.60
C SER A 50 -2.23 -12.61 16.49
N ASP A 51 -3.23 -12.72 17.37
CA ASP A 51 -4.34 -11.76 17.41
C ASP A 51 -3.86 -10.42 17.99
N ALA A 52 -3.92 -9.37 17.18
CA ALA A 52 -3.48 -8.02 17.54
C ALA A 52 -4.65 -7.02 17.71
N VAL A 53 -5.91 -7.47 17.76
CA VAL A 53 -7.06 -6.55 17.83
C VAL A 53 -7.08 -5.72 19.11
N SER A 54 -6.80 -6.33 20.25
CA SER A 54 -6.80 -5.65 21.55
C SER A 54 -5.48 -4.96 21.89
N GLU A 55 -4.54 -4.94 20.94
CA GLU A 55 -3.19 -4.41 21.12
C GLU A 55 -3.07 -2.98 20.59
N ILE A 56 -1.88 -2.39 20.76
CA ILE A 56 -1.54 -1.08 20.20
C ILE A 56 -0.77 -1.30 18.89
N LEU A 57 -1.13 -0.54 17.85
CA LEU A 57 -0.40 -0.51 16.58
C LEU A 57 -0.27 0.94 16.10
N GLU A 58 0.96 1.34 15.81
CA GLU A 58 1.28 2.66 15.30
C GLU A 58 1.81 2.57 13.87
N TRP A 59 1.15 3.28 12.96
CA TRP A 59 1.72 3.66 11.68
C TRP A 59 2.17 5.11 11.74
N GLY A 60 3.45 5.34 11.45
CA GLY A 60 4.07 6.65 11.50
C GLY A 60 4.90 6.98 10.26
N ARG A 61 5.18 8.27 10.09
CA ARG A 61 6.07 8.86 9.10
C ARG A 61 7.11 9.67 9.86
N PRO A 62 8.34 9.14 10.06
CA PRO A 62 9.36 9.81 10.86
C PRO A 62 9.78 11.19 10.34
N ASP A 63 9.53 11.46 9.06
CA ASP A 63 9.83 12.71 8.37
C ASP A 63 8.74 13.79 8.50
N LEU A 64 7.62 13.49 9.15
CA LEU A 64 6.49 14.41 9.31
C LEU A 64 6.28 14.82 10.77
N ASP A 65 5.69 16.00 10.95
CA ASP A 65 5.17 16.49 12.22
C ASP A 65 3.71 16.99 12.04
N PRO A 66 2.71 16.40 12.73
CA PRO A 66 2.79 15.20 13.56
C PRO A 66 3.20 13.96 12.76
N ARG A 67 3.94 13.04 13.39
CA ARG A 67 4.43 11.82 12.70
C ARG A 67 3.37 10.74 12.48
N PHE A 68 2.24 10.78 13.19
CA PHE A 68 1.29 9.67 13.20
C PHE A 68 0.44 9.63 11.93
N VAL A 69 0.50 8.52 11.20
CA VAL A 69 -0.32 8.27 10.00
C VAL A 69 -1.62 7.56 10.37
N HIS A 70 -1.56 6.60 11.28
CA HIS A 70 -2.72 5.88 11.80
C HIS A 70 -2.34 5.24 13.14
N VAL A 71 -3.21 5.31 14.14
CA VAL A 71 -2.99 4.65 15.43
C VAL A 71 -4.21 3.81 15.76
N TRP A 72 -3.96 2.58 16.15
CA TRP A 72 -4.93 1.62 16.66
C TRP A 72 -4.65 1.39 18.14
N TYR A 73 -5.70 1.41 18.95
CA TYR A 73 -5.62 1.22 20.39
C TYR A 73 -6.83 0.41 20.85
N GLU A 74 -6.58 -0.75 21.44
CA GLU A 74 -7.58 -1.59 22.13
C GLU A 74 -8.89 -1.76 21.34
N GLY A 75 -8.76 -2.17 20.08
CA GLY A 75 -9.92 -2.47 19.22
C GLY A 75 -10.51 -1.28 18.46
N GLN A 76 -9.93 -0.09 18.57
CA GLN A 76 -10.47 1.13 17.96
C GLN A 76 -9.41 2.01 17.30
N ASN A 77 -9.83 2.82 16.32
CA ASN A 77 -8.99 3.84 15.71
C ASN A 77 -8.80 5.02 16.68
N HIS A 78 -7.56 5.31 17.07
CA HIS A 78 -7.21 6.41 17.97
C HIS A 78 -6.57 7.58 17.19
N LEU A 79 -7.38 8.36 16.47
CA LEU A 79 -6.88 9.33 15.47
C LEU A 79 -6.73 10.77 15.98
N VAL A 80 -6.62 10.99 17.30
CA VAL A 80 -6.58 12.33 17.91
C VAL A 80 -5.39 13.16 17.41
N ASN A 81 -4.20 12.55 17.34
CA ASN A 81 -2.96 13.20 16.88
C ASN A 81 -2.56 12.78 15.46
N GLN A 82 -3.51 12.30 14.65
CA GLN A 82 -3.25 11.90 13.27
C GLN A 82 -2.81 13.11 12.44
N ASN A 83 -1.77 12.93 11.64
CA ASN A 83 -1.31 13.94 10.69
C ASN A 83 -2.47 14.31 9.73
N PRO A 84 -2.80 15.60 9.57
CA PRO A 84 -3.94 16.05 8.77
C PRO A 84 -3.94 15.54 7.32
N SER A 85 -2.77 15.28 6.73
CA SER A 85 -2.63 14.80 5.34
C SER A 85 -3.22 13.40 5.12
N TYR A 86 -3.42 12.63 6.20
CA TYR A 86 -3.88 11.24 6.17
C TYR A 86 -5.31 11.07 6.70
N LYS A 87 -5.94 12.15 7.19
CA LYS A 87 -7.30 12.10 7.75
C LYS A 87 -8.31 11.61 6.73
N GLY A 88 -9.09 10.60 7.11
CA GLY A 88 -10.11 9.98 6.24
C GLY A 88 -9.54 9.26 5.02
N ARG A 89 -8.24 8.93 5.05
CA ARG A 89 -7.55 8.22 3.96
C ARG A 89 -6.96 6.89 4.39
N THR A 90 -6.82 6.64 5.70
CA THR A 90 -6.19 5.43 6.24
C THR A 90 -7.17 4.53 6.96
N SER A 91 -6.99 3.22 6.86
CA SER A 91 -7.79 2.23 7.60
C SER A 91 -7.01 0.94 7.83
N LEU A 92 -7.25 0.31 8.98
CA LEU A 92 -6.85 -1.07 9.29
C LEU A 92 -8.07 -1.99 9.20
N SER A 93 -7.84 -3.28 8.96
CA SER A 93 -8.91 -4.28 8.92
C SER A 93 -8.85 -5.14 10.18
N THR A 94 -9.91 -5.07 10.99
CA THR A 94 -10.00 -5.86 12.24
C THR A 94 -9.87 -7.36 12.00
N ASP A 95 -10.45 -7.90 10.92
CA ASP A 95 -10.35 -9.33 10.61
C ASP A 95 -8.94 -9.76 10.21
N LYS A 96 -8.14 -8.85 9.64
CA LYS A 96 -6.72 -9.06 9.34
C LYS A 96 -5.86 -8.93 10.59
N LEU A 97 -6.15 -7.98 11.48
CA LEU A 97 -5.48 -7.84 12.77
C LEU A 97 -5.61 -9.11 13.64
N LYS A 98 -6.77 -9.78 13.61
CA LYS A 98 -6.97 -11.08 14.28
C LYS A 98 -6.00 -12.17 13.80
N GLN A 99 -5.50 -12.03 12.57
CA GLN A 99 -4.60 -12.98 11.92
C GLN A 99 -3.15 -12.48 11.94
N GLY A 100 -2.83 -11.41 12.66
CA GLY A 100 -1.50 -10.82 12.72
C GLY A 100 -1.12 -10.00 11.48
N ASP A 101 -2.07 -9.65 10.61
CA ASP A 101 -1.85 -8.74 9.48
C ASP A 101 -2.15 -7.30 9.89
N LEU A 102 -1.07 -6.54 10.09
CA LEU A 102 -1.04 -5.15 10.56
C LEU A 102 -1.00 -4.14 9.39
N SER A 103 -1.28 -4.59 8.17
CA SER A 103 -1.13 -3.79 6.95
C SER A 103 -2.08 -2.60 6.90
N LEU A 104 -1.55 -1.43 6.54
CA LEU A 104 -2.32 -0.20 6.43
C LEU A 104 -2.86 -0.01 5.01
N LYS A 105 -4.17 0.19 4.87
CA LYS A 105 -4.75 0.68 3.61
C LYS A 105 -4.66 2.21 3.59
N LEU A 106 -4.08 2.77 2.53
CA LEU A 106 -4.04 4.22 2.25
C LEU A 106 -4.76 4.49 0.93
N THR A 107 -5.76 5.38 0.98
CA THR A 107 -6.64 5.69 -0.15
C THR A 107 -6.34 7.04 -0.78
N ARG A 108 -6.70 7.18 -2.07
CA ARG A 108 -6.50 8.41 -2.85
C ARG A 108 -5.04 8.90 -2.77
N VAL A 109 -4.08 8.02 -3.05
CA VAL A 109 -2.63 8.28 -2.90
C VAL A 109 -2.21 9.50 -3.72
N LYS A 110 -1.33 10.31 -3.13
CA LYS A 110 -0.78 11.56 -3.67
C LYS A 110 0.74 11.44 -3.74
N HIS A 111 1.35 12.27 -4.59
CA HIS A 111 2.83 12.38 -4.66
C HIS A 111 3.47 12.69 -3.29
N SER A 112 2.81 13.51 -2.47
CA SER A 112 3.29 13.84 -1.11
C SER A 112 3.33 12.65 -0.17
N ASP A 113 2.61 11.57 -0.48
CA ASP A 113 2.64 10.35 0.33
C ASP A 113 3.89 9.51 0.06
N ASN A 114 4.71 9.86 -0.95
CA ASN A 114 6.02 9.24 -1.17
C ASN A 114 6.88 9.34 0.09
N GLY A 115 7.52 8.25 0.51
CA GLY A 115 8.47 8.23 1.62
C GLY A 115 8.42 6.97 2.47
N ARG A 116 9.12 7.00 3.60
CA ARG A 116 9.31 5.85 4.50
C ARG A 116 8.31 5.87 5.65
N TYR A 117 7.48 4.84 5.71
CA TYR A 117 6.51 4.60 6.76
C TYR A 117 7.07 3.61 7.78
N ARG A 118 6.77 3.83 9.06
CA ARG A 118 7.10 2.94 10.17
C ARG A 118 5.83 2.27 10.66
N CYS A 119 5.80 0.95 10.61
CA CYS A 119 4.86 0.12 11.35
C CYS A 119 5.52 -0.24 12.69
N PHE A 120 4.90 0.09 13.81
CA PHE A 120 5.43 -0.19 15.14
C PHE A 120 4.36 -0.87 16.00
N PHE A 121 4.74 -2.00 16.58
CA PHE A 121 3.92 -2.84 17.44
C PHE A 121 4.55 -2.89 18.84
N PRO A 122 4.12 -2.01 19.77
CA PRO A 122 4.80 -1.77 21.04
C PRO A 122 4.85 -2.99 21.96
N SER A 123 3.80 -3.82 21.97
CA SER A 123 3.66 -4.95 22.90
C SER A 123 4.81 -5.95 22.80
N GLU A 124 5.37 -6.13 21.60
CA GLU A 124 6.54 -6.96 21.35
C GLU A 124 7.79 -6.16 20.95
N HIS A 125 7.73 -4.82 21.02
CA HIS A 125 8.78 -3.93 20.53
C HIS A 125 9.23 -4.23 19.08
N LYS A 126 8.29 -4.68 18.24
CA LYS A 126 8.54 -5.00 16.84
C LYS A 126 8.30 -3.78 15.95
N GLU A 127 9.16 -3.58 14.97
CA GLU A 127 8.97 -2.53 13.97
C GLU A 127 9.35 -3.00 12.56
N SER A 128 8.80 -2.32 11.56
CA SER A 128 9.14 -2.50 10.16
C SER A 128 9.06 -1.18 9.43
N ILE A 129 9.97 -0.96 8.49
CA ILE A 129 10.00 0.23 7.64
C ILE A 129 9.60 -0.14 6.22
N ILE A 130 8.58 0.55 5.70
CA ILE A 130 8.03 0.35 4.36
C ILE A 130 8.30 1.62 3.56
N GLU A 131 8.91 1.48 2.39
CA GLU A 131 9.12 2.61 1.48
C GLU A 131 8.02 2.64 0.41
N LEU A 132 7.25 3.74 0.38
CA LEU A 132 6.24 4.00 -0.64
C LEU A 132 6.82 4.95 -1.68
N LEU A 133 6.95 4.48 -2.93
CA LEU A 133 7.41 5.29 -4.05
C LEU A 133 6.21 5.77 -4.86
N VAL A 134 6.02 7.09 -4.96
CA VAL A 134 4.94 7.73 -5.74
C VAL A 134 5.54 8.68 -6.78
N GLY A 135 5.92 8.13 -7.93
CA GLY A 135 6.56 8.87 -9.02
C GLY A 135 5.67 9.04 -10.24
N LYS A 136 5.84 10.16 -10.96
CA LYS A 136 5.27 10.35 -12.30
C LYS A 136 6.19 9.61 -13.27
N LEU A 137 5.65 8.71 -14.09
CA LEU A 137 6.40 8.21 -15.24
C LEU A 137 6.55 9.37 -16.23
N THR A 138 7.67 10.09 -16.15
CA THR A 138 8.12 10.93 -17.26
C THR A 138 8.69 10.00 -18.31
N PHE A 139 7.93 9.76 -19.37
CA PHE A 139 8.49 9.18 -20.59
C PHE A 139 9.52 10.19 -21.13
N PHE A 140 10.80 9.93 -20.89
CA PHE A 140 11.83 10.49 -21.76
C PHE A 140 11.71 9.74 -23.07
N SER A 141 10.92 10.26 -24.01
CA SER A 141 11.14 9.96 -25.41
C SER A 141 12.47 10.63 -25.76
N THR A 142 13.57 9.90 -25.64
CA THR A 142 14.78 10.25 -26.38
C THR A 142 14.41 10.19 -27.87
N LEU A 143 14.57 11.33 -28.54
CA LEU A 143 14.48 11.47 -30.00
C LEU A 143 15.42 10.51 -30.71
#